data_AF-A0AAN9USL4-F1
#
_entry.id   AF-A0AAN9USL4-F1
#
_cell.length_a   1.000
_cell.length_b   1.000
_cell.length_c   1.000
_cell.angle_alpha   90.00
_cell.angle_beta   90.00
_cell.angle_gamma   90.00
#
_symmetry.space_group_name_H-M   'P 1'
#
loop_
_entity.id
_entity.type
_entity.pdbx_description
1 polymer ?
#
loop_
_entity_poly.entity_id
_entity_poly.type
_entity_poly.pdbx_seq_one_letter_code
_entity_poly.pdbx_strand_id
1 'polypeptide(L)'
;MGCTKEYRTGETCGLKLVFNTNLETDKCKLCKDIEKKQRRYTKLQNDIIRWQREGNRNATIEKAQRDMVEVEEAIRNMGQQHQMRQYSMA
;
A
#
# COMPACT_ATOMS: atom_id res chain seq x y z
N MET A 1 25.88 25.23 -2.22
CA MET A 1 27.30 24.83 -2.26
C MET A 1 27.36 23.33 -2.40
N GLY A 2 27.89 22.84 -3.53
CA GLY A 2 27.96 21.42 -3.83
C GLY A 2 29.01 20.72 -2.98
N CYS A 3 28.75 19.46 -2.65
CA CYS A 3 29.75 18.56 -2.11
C CYS A 3 30.71 18.17 -3.25
N THR A 4 31.94 18.65 -3.16
CA THR A 4 33.07 18.30 -4.03
C THR A 4 33.42 16.83 -3.80
N LYS A 5 33.04 15.94 -4.72
CA LYS A 5 33.54 14.56 -4.75
C LYS A 5 35.05 14.60 -5.09
N GLU A 6 35.89 14.75 -4.08
CA GLU A 6 37.28 14.29 -4.18
C GLU A 6 37.28 12.76 -4.12
N TYR A 7 37.73 12.13 -5.20
CA TYR A 7 38.07 10.70 -5.22
C TYR A 7 39.38 10.51 -4.44
N ARG A 8 39.30 10.49 -3.11
CA ARG A 8 40.42 10.01 -2.28
C ARG A 8 40.31 8.49 -2.17
N THR A 9 41.11 7.82 -2.98
CA THR A 9 41.35 6.37 -2.90
C THR A 9 42.03 6.09 -1.55
N GLY A 10 41.27 5.65 -0.55
CA GLY A 10 41.85 5.19 0.71
C GLY A 10 41.03 5.34 2.00
N GLU A 11 39.98 6.14 2.03
CA GLU A 11 39.08 6.20 3.19
C GLU A 11 37.79 5.47 2.84
N THR A 12 37.67 4.21 3.27
CA THR A 12 36.33 3.63 3.44
C THR A 12 35.61 4.56 4.41
N CYS A 13 34.59 5.29 3.93
CA CYS A 13 33.72 6.00 4.85
C CYS A 13 33.27 4.95 5.88
N GLY A 14 33.54 5.17 7.17
CA GLY A 14 33.33 4.20 8.26
C GLY A 14 31.87 3.80 8.51
N LEU A 15 31.00 3.97 7.52
CA LEU A 15 29.64 3.47 7.42
C LEU A 15 29.68 1.94 7.37
N LYS A 16 29.75 1.35 8.56
CA LYS A 16 29.41 -0.05 8.78
C LYS A 16 27.88 -0.15 8.71
N LEU A 17 27.37 -0.82 7.68
CA LEU A 17 25.96 -1.23 7.62
C LEU A 17 25.72 -2.18 8.81
N VAL A 18 25.16 -1.65 9.89
CA VAL A 18 24.70 -2.45 11.02
C VAL A 18 23.30 -2.92 10.68
N PHE A 19 23.16 -4.22 10.39
CA PHE A 19 21.85 -4.85 10.27
C PHE A 19 21.21 -4.94 11.66
N ASN A 20 20.50 -3.88 12.05
CA ASN A 20 19.73 -3.84 13.29
C ASN A 20 18.24 -3.94 12.98
N THR A 21 17.57 -4.91 13.59
CA THR A 21 16.11 -5.07 13.50
C THR A 21 15.48 -4.34 14.66
N ASN A 22 14.79 -3.23 14.37
CA ASN A 22 14.01 -2.51 15.36
C ASN A 22 12.58 -3.04 15.39
N LEU A 23 12.07 -3.38 16.57
CA LEU A 23 10.68 -3.74 16.77
C LEU A 23 9.84 -2.45 16.74
N GLU A 24 9.12 -2.23 15.66
CA GLU A 24 8.15 -1.14 15.54
C GLU A 24 6.81 -1.61 16.11
N THR A 25 6.22 -0.85 17.03
CA THR A 25 4.91 -1.16 17.64
C THR A 25 3.72 -0.92 16.71
N ASP A 26 3.97 -0.30 15.55
CA ASP A 26 2.93 0.07 14.59
C ASP A 26 2.64 -1.07 13.61
N LYS A 27 1.47 -1.01 12.96
CA LYS A 27 1.11 -1.92 11.88
C LYS A 27 2.13 -1.83 10.77
N CYS A 28 2.49 -2.99 10.20
CA CYS A 28 3.41 -3.02 9.07
C CYS A 28 2.86 -2.16 7.90
N LYS A 29 3.77 -1.67 7.05
CA LYS A 29 3.40 -0.83 5.90
C LYS A 29 2.33 -1.48 5.02
N LEU A 30 2.41 -2.79 4.80
CA LEU A 30 1.45 -3.53 3.99
C LEU A 30 0.04 -3.52 4.61
N CYS A 31 -0.09 -3.69 5.94
CA CYS A 31 -1.35 -3.54 6.66
C CYS A 31 -1.94 -2.14 6.50
N LYS A 32 -1.11 -1.10 6.68
CA LYS A 32 -1.54 0.29 6.49
C LYS A 32 -2.06 0.54 5.06
N ASP A 33 -1.42 -0.07 4.06
CA ASP A 33 -1.83 0.07 2.66
C ASP A 33 -3.10 -0.74 2.34
N ILE A 34 -3.29 -1.92 2.94
CA ILE A 34 -4.54 -2.67 2.90
C ILE A 34 -5.69 -1.83 3.48
N GLU A 35 -5.50 -1.20 4.64
CA GLU A 35 -6.52 -0.35 5.28
C GLU A 35 -6.92 0.85 4.42
N LYS A 36 -5.95 1.48 3.73
CA LYS A 36 -6.25 2.55 2.77
C LYS A 36 -7.13 2.04 1.62
N LYS A 37 -6.83 0.85 1.08
CA LYS A 37 -7.66 0.26 0.01
C LYS A 37 -9.05 -0.14 0.52
N GLN A 38 -9.16 -0.67 1.73
CA GLN A 38 -10.45 -0.99 2.34
C GLN A 38 -11.33 0.26 2.47
N ARG A 39 -10.76 1.39 2.91
CA ARG A 39 -11.48 2.67 2.95
C ARG A 39 -11.94 3.13 1.56
N ARG A 40 -11.11 2.94 0.52
CA ARG A 40 -11.49 3.23 -0.87
C ARG A 40 -12.66 2.35 -1.33
N TYR A 41 -12.62 1.06 -1.02
CA TYR A 41 -13.70 0.12 -1.35
C TYR A 41 -15.02 0.55 -0.70
N THR A 42 -15.02 0.80 0.61
CA THR A 42 -16.23 1.25 1.33
C THR A 42 -16.77 2.56 0.78
N LYS A 43 -15.89 3.51 0.40
CA LYS A 43 -16.31 4.75 -0.24
C LYS A 43 -17.00 4.48 -1.59
N LEU A 44 -16.41 3.66 -2.46
CA LEU A 44 -16.99 3.31 -3.76
C LEU A 44 -18.35 2.62 -3.60
N GLN A 45 -18.45 1.68 -2.65
CA GLN A 45 -19.70 0.98 -2.34
C GLN A 45 -20.80 1.97 -1.93
N ASN A 46 -20.49 2.90 -1.02
CA ASN A 46 -21.44 3.92 -0.58
C ASN A 46 -21.84 4.88 -1.71
N ASP A 47 -20.89 5.28 -2.55
CA ASP A 47 -21.15 6.14 -3.71
C ASP A 47 -22.06 5.43 -4.73
N ILE A 48 -21.83 4.14 -5.01
CA ILE A 48 -22.68 3.33 -5.88
C ILE A 48 -24.12 3.26 -5.34
N ILE A 49 -24.29 2.93 -4.05
CA ILE A 49 -25.62 2.85 -3.42
C ILE A 49 -26.36 4.18 -3.53
N ARG A 50 -25.67 5.29 -3.28
CA ARG A 50 -26.25 6.64 -3.40
C ARG A 50 -26.68 6.91 -4.84
N TRP A 51 -25.80 6.67 -5.82
CA TRP A 51 -26.08 6.95 -7.23
C TRP A 51 -27.16 6.04 -7.82
N GLN A 52 -27.26 4.79 -7.38
CA GLN A 52 -28.35 3.90 -7.78
C GLN A 52 -29.72 4.45 -7.37
N ARG A 53 -29.81 5.12 -6.21
CA ARG A 53 -31.05 5.77 -5.76
C ARG A 53 -31.37 7.05 -6.55
N GLU A 54 -30.36 7.76 -7.03
CA GLU A 54 -30.52 8.97 -7.86
C GLU A 54 -30.97 8.65 -9.30
N GLY A 55 -30.64 7.46 -9.82
CA GLY A 55 -31.15 6.95 -11.11
C GLY A 55 -30.55 7.57 -12.37
N ASN A 56 -29.67 8.57 -12.28
CA ASN A 56 -29.13 9.31 -13.45
C ASN A 56 -27.64 9.09 -13.74
N ARG A 57 -26.96 8.13 -13.07
CA ARG A 57 -25.49 7.95 -13.17
C ARG A 57 -25.05 6.56 -13.64
N ASN A 58 -25.79 5.91 -14.52
CA ASN A 58 -25.54 4.52 -14.92
C ASN A 58 -24.11 4.26 -15.40
N ALA A 59 -23.56 5.10 -16.27
CA ALA A 59 -22.18 4.95 -16.75
C ALA A 59 -21.13 5.14 -15.62
N THR A 60 -21.37 6.06 -14.68
CA THR A 60 -20.49 6.27 -13.53
C THR A 60 -20.56 5.10 -12.55
N ILE A 61 -21.76 4.55 -12.34
CA ILE A 61 -21.98 3.36 -11.50
C ILE A 61 -21.23 2.17 -12.09
N GLU A 62 -21.37 1.93 -13.40
CA GLU A 62 -20.71 0.82 -14.08
C GLU A 62 -19.17 0.92 -13.97
N LYS A 63 -18.62 2.13 -14.16
CA LYS A 63 -17.20 2.38 -13.93
C LYS A 63 -16.82 2.13 -12.47
N ALA A 64 -17.58 2.64 -11.51
CA ALA A 64 -17.30 2.48 -10.08
C ALA A 64 -17.36 1.02 -9.64
N GLN A 65 -18.25 0.22 -10.22
CA GLN A 65 -18.31 -1.23 -9.99
C GLN A 65 -17.06 -1.93 -10.48
N ARG A 66 -16.55 -1.60 -11.68
CA ARG A 66 -15.25 -2.11 -12.16
C ARG A 66 -14.10 -1.71 -11.24
N ASP A 67 -14.02 -0.42 -10.89
CA ASP A 67 -13.01 0.10 -9.97
C ASP A 67 -13.09 -0.62 -8.59
N MET A 68 -14.29 -1.00 -8.14
CA MET A 68 -14.51 -1.71 -6.88
C MET A 68 -13.96 -3.15 -6.93
N VAL A 69 -14.16 -3.87 -8.04
CA VAL A 69 -13.61 -5.21 -8.27
C VAL A 69 -12.07 -5.17 -8.29
N GLU A 70 -11.48 -4.20 -8.98
CA GLU A 70 -10.01 -4.03 -9.00
C GLU A 70 -9.42 -3.76 -7.61
N VAL A 71 -10.12 -2.95 -6.80
CA VAL A 71 -9.71 -2.66 -5.42
C VAL A 71 -9.79 -3.90 -4.55
N GLU A 72 -10.86 -4.68 -4.69
CA GLU A 72 -11.06 -5.94 -3.96
C GLU A 72 -9.97 -6.97 -4.28
N GLU A 73 -9.66 -7.15 -5.56
CA GLU A 73 -8.58 -8.05 -5.98
C GLU A 73 -7.22 -7.60 -5.42
N ALA A 74 -6.95 -6.29 -5.45
CA ALA A 74 -5.72 -5.75 -4.87
C ALA A 74 -5.64 -6.00 -3.36
N ILE A 75 -6.75 -5.85 -2.62
CA ILE A 75 -6.82 -6.16 -1.18
C ILE A 75 -6.52 -7.64 -0.94
N ARG A 76 -7.16 -8.53 -1.70
CA ARG A 76 -6.95 -9.99 -1.60
C ARG A 76 -5.50 -10.37 -1.82
N ASN A 77 -4.89 -9.87 -2.90
CA ASN A 77 -3.50 -10.17 -3.25
C ASN A 77 -2.52 -9.64 -2.18
N MET A 78 -2.75 -8.44 -1.64
CA MET A 78 -1.95 -7.91 -0.53
C MET A 78 -2.13 -8.73 0.75
N GLY A 79 -3.34 -9.22 1.03
CA GLY A 79 -3.61 -10.11 2.18
C GLY A 79 -2.84 -11.42 2.08
N GLN A 80 -2.81 -12.05 0.91
CA GLN A 80 -2.02 -13.26 0.67
C GLN A 80 -0.52 -13.01 0.82
N GLN A 81 0.00 -11.91 0.25
CA GLN A 81 1.40 -11.52 0.43
C GLN A 81 1.75 -11.29 1.91
N HIS A 82 0.83 -10.69 2.67
CA HIS A 82 1.02 -10.47 4.09
C HIS A 82 1.10 -11.80 4.85
N GLN A 83 0.16 -12.71 4.61
CA GLN A 83 0.15 -14.04 5.21
C GLN A 83 1.44 -14.80 4.90
N MET A 84 1.87 -14.85 3.63
CA MET A 84 3.11 -15.51 3.24
C MET A 84 4.32 -14.97 4.00
N ARG A 85 4.44 -13.65 4.17
CA ARG A 85 5.51 -13.02 4.95
C ARG A 85 5.44 -13.39 6.42
N GLN A 86 4.24 -13.45 7.00
CA GLN A 86 4.06 -13.86 8.39
C GLN A 86 4.47 -15.32 8.62
N TYR A 87 4.09 -16.23 7.70
CA TYR A 87 4.45 -17.65 7.81
C TYR A 87 5.93 -17.92 7.47
N SER A 88 6.57 -17.14 6.61
CA SER A 88 8.02 -17.29 6.34
C SER A 88 8.91 -16.80 7.49
N MET A 89 8.34 -16.15 8.49
CA MET A 89 9.04 -15.66 9.69
C MET A 89 8.74 -16.51 10.95
N ALA A 90 7.98 -17.60 10.80
CA ALA A 90 7.71 -18.60 11.84
C ALA A 90 8.57 -19.85 11.61
#